data_AF-A0AAW0IGT6-F1
#
_entry.id   AF-A0AAW0IGT6-F1
#
_cell.length_a   1.000
_cell.length_b   1.000
_cell.length_c   1.000
_cell.angle_alpha   90.00
_cell.angle_beta   90.00
_cell.angle_gamma   90.00
#
_symmetry.space_group_name_H-M   'P 1'
#
loop_
_entity.id
_entity.type
_entity.pdbx_description
1 polymer ?
#
loop_
_entity_poly.entity_id
_entity_poly.type
_entity_poly.pdbx_seq_one_letter_code
_entity_poly.pdbx_strand_id
1 'polypeptide(L)'
;FSRGPDLEQAISLLKETGKSCVPLVVFGHMHKELAYRKGLRKMIVVGDDNTIYLNGAIVPRVKRLNNEQGTGNRSFMNDETPVLTPESEGTMRAFTLVEILDGRVEKITESWVSVVGDNTTLAEEQLLFKRGS
;
A
#
# COMPACT_ATOMS: atom_id res chain seq x y z
N PHE A 1 -8.60 7.73 -11.48
CA PHE A 1 -7.65 8.14 -10.43
C PHE A 1 -7.96 9.60 -10.16
N SER A 2 -8.70 9.92 -9.10
CA SER A 2 -9.11 11.30 -8.83
C SER A 2 -8.34 11.78 -7.61
N ARG A 3 -7.42 12.71 -7.86
CA ARG A 3 -6.70 13.51 -6.86
C ARG A 3 -7.57 14.74 -6.65
N GLY A 4 -7.71 15.27 -5.43
CA GLY A 4 -8.57 16.43 -5.18
C GLY A 4 -8.25 17.62 -6.11
N PRO A 5 -9.21 18.53 -6.36
CA PRO A 5 -9.01 19.66 -7.28
C PRO A 5 -7.92 20.63 -6.79
N ASP A 6 -7.68 20.70 -5.49
CA ASP A 6 -6.62 21.47 -4.85
C ASP A 6 -5.22 20.88 -5.13
N LEU A 7 -5.07 19.57 -4.99
CA LEU A 7 -3.81 18.86 -5.26
C LEU A 7 -3.43 18.96 -6.74
N GLU A 8 -4.42 18.83 -7.63
CA GLU A 8 -4.20 19.00 -9.08
C GLU A 8 -3.73 20.41 -9.42
N GLN A 9 -4.41 21.44 -8.91
CA GLN A 9 -4.02 22.84 -9.12
C GLN A 9 -2.63 23.15 -8.58
N ALA A 10 -2.29 22.68 -7.38
CA ALA A 10 -0.97 22.91 -6.79
C ALA A 10 0.15 22.28 -7.64
N ILE A 11 -0.05 21.07 -8.16
CA ILE A 11 0.92 20.39 -9.02
C ILE A 11 1.06 21.12 -10.36
N SER A 12 -0.04 21.57 -10.96
CA SER A 12 0.00 22.36 -12.19
C SER A 12 0.79 23.65 -12.01
N LEU A 13 0.55 24.39 -10.92
CA LEU A 13 1.28 25.62 -10.61
C LEU A 13 2.79 25.36 -10.41
N LEU A 14 3.15 24.27 -9.74
CA LEU A 14 4.55 23.87 -9.55
C LEU A 14 5.24 23.52 -10.89
N LYS A 15 4.51 22.98 -11.85
CA LYS A 15 5.02 22.66 -13.19
C LYS A 15 5.16 23.90 -14.07
N GLU A 16 4.15 24.79 -14.06
CA GLU A 16 4.14 26.03 -14.84
C GLU A 16 5.25 27.00 -14.42
N THR A 17 5.60 27.03 -13.13
CA THR A 17 6.68 27.88 -12.62
C THR A 17 8.09 27.43 -13.04
N GLY A 18 8.22 26.32 -13.79
CA GLY A 18 9.45 25.91 -14.49
C GLY A 18 10.62 25.51 -13.61
N LYS A 19 10.44 25.45 -12.28
CA LYS A 19 11.53 25.25 -11.31
C LYS A 19 11.72 23.80 -10.88
N SER A 20 10.78 22.91 -11.19
CA SER A 20 10.81 21.54 -10.69
C SER A 20 10.26 20.55 -11.72
N CYS A 21 11.09 19.59 -12.13
CA CYS A 21 10.59 18.32 -12.65
C CYS A 21 9.99 17.56 -11.46
N VAL A 22 8.73 17.11 -11.57
CA VAL A 22 8.05 16.36 -10.52
C VAL A 22 7.98 14.89 -10.93
N PRO A 23 8.99 14.07 -10.60
CA PRO A 23 9.02 12.66 -11.02
C PRO A 23 8.02 11.80 -10.24
N LEU A 24 7.67 12.19 -9.02
CA LEU A 24 6.80 11.45 -8.11
C LEU A 24 5.92 12.39 -7.30
N VAL A 25 4.64 12.04 -7.18
CA VAL A 25 3.67 12.65 -6.28
C VAL A 25 3.05 11.56 -5.43
N VAL A 26 3.16 11.67 -4.11
CA VAL A 26 2.54 10.74 -3.16
C VAL A 26 1.40 11.44 -2.44
N PHE A 27 0.24 10.80 -2.36
CA PHE A 27 -0.92 11.32 -1.63
C PHE A 27 -1.63 10.23 -0.83
N GLY A 28 -2.23 10.61 0.30
CA GLY A 28 -2.95 9.69 1.18
C GLY A 28 -4.32 10.20 1.67
N HIS A 29 -4.60 11.50 1.55
CA HIS A 29 -5.91 12.04 1.91
C HIS A 29 -6.82 12.01 0.67
N MET A 30 -7.66 10.98 0.57
CA MET A 30 -8.71 10.93 -0.46
C MET A 30 -9.88 11.82 -0.02
N HIS A 31 -10.33 12.71 -0.91
CA HIS A 31 -11.57 13.47 -0.72
C HIS A 31 -12.73 12.49 -0.45
N LYS A 32 -13.59 12.79 0.54
CA LYS A 32 -14.65 11.87 1.05
C LYS A 32 -15.56 11.32 -0.04
N GLU A 33 -15.77 12.07 -1.13
CA GLU A 33 -16.58 11.63 -2.28
C GLU A 33 -16.01 10.43 -3.04
N LEU A 34 -14.71 10.15 -2.91
CA LEU A 34 -14.03 9.05 -3.59
C LEU A 34 -13.94 7.79 -2.73
N ALA A 35 -14.22 7.89 -1.42
CA ALA A 35 -14.37 6.70 -0.57
C ALA A 35 -15.49 5.79 -1.07
N TYR A 36 -16.52 6.37 -1.72
CA TYR A 36 -17.75 5.70 -2.15
C TYR A 36 -17.81 5.29 -3.63
N ARG A 37 -16.82 5.62 -4.48
CA ARG A 37 -16.87 5.21 -5.89
C ARG A 37 -16.52 3.71 -6.06
N LYS A 38 -17.46 2.97 -6.66
CA LYS A 38 -17.43 1.55 -7.05
C LYS A 38 -16.37 1.26 -8.15
N GLY A 39 -15.08 1.31 -7.82
CA GLY A 39 -14.04 0.94 -8.78
C GLY A 39 -12.78 0.37 -8.14
N LEU A 40 -12.08 -0.50 -8.86
CA LEU A 40 -10.74 -0.98 -8.49
C LEU A 40 -9.80 0.22 -8.32
N ARG A 41 -9.30 0.43 -7.11
CA ARG A 41 -8.38 1.54 -6.80
C ARG A 41 -7.02 1.22 -7.40
N LYS A 42 -6.61 1.97 -8.43
CA LYS A 42 -5.24 1.91 -8.94
C LYS A 42 -4.30 2.60 -7.96
N MET A 43 -3.27 1.88 -7.51
CA MET A 43 -2.23 2.41 -6.62
C MET A 43 -1.32 3.41 -7.29
N ILE A 44 -1.02 3.18 -8.57
CA ILE A 44 -0.14 4.02 -9.36
C ILE A 44 -0.83 4.43 -10.64
N VAL A 45 -0.61 5.68 -11.04
CA VAL A 45 -0.89 6.19 -12.38
C VAL A 45 0.32 6.99 -12.86
N VAL A 46 0.73 6.74 -14.09
CA VAL A 46 1.75 7.55 -14.79
C VAL A 46 1.00 8.59 -15.63
N GLY A 47 1.33 9.86 -15.45
CA GLY A 47 0.79 10.95 -16.28
C GLY A 47 1.54 11.07 -17.60
N ASP A 48 0.95 11.79 -18.56
CA ASP A 48 1.54 12.02 -19.88
C ASP A 48 2.88 12.78 -19.82
N ASP A 49 3.12 13.49 -18.72
CA ASP A 49 4.36 14.21 -18.43
C ASP A 49 5.41 13.36 -17.68
N ASN A 50 5.21 12.04 -17.60
CA ASN A 50 6.02 11.08 -16.84
C ASN A 50 6.03 11.29 -15.31
N THR A 51 5.15 12.14 -14.78
CA THR A 51 4.93 12.20 -13.32
C THR A 51 4.27 10.90 -12.87
N ILE A 52 4.87 10.21 -11.91
CA ILE A 52 4.24 9.06 -11.27
C ILE A 52 3.43 9.54 -10.08
N TYR A 53 2.18 9.11 -10.01
CA TYR A 53 1.31 9.42 -8.90
C TYR A 53 0.99 8.17 -8.10
N LEU A 54 1.38 8.18 -6.84
CA LEU A 54 1.28 7.06 -5.92
C LEU A 54 0.23 7.36 -4.83
N ASN A 55 -0.79 6.51 -4.76
CA ASN A 55 -1.75 6.53 -3.66
C ASN A 55 -1.21 5.74 -2.47
N GLY A 56 -0.74 6.45 -1.44
CA GLY A 56 -0.24 5.87 -0.20
C GLY A 56 -1.32 5.32 0.71
N ALA A 57 -2.57 5.78 0.59
CA ALA A 57 -3.66 5.42 1.52
C ALA A 57 -4.51 4.21 1.07
N ILE A 58 -3.94 3.35 0.24
CA ILE A 58 -4.57 2.05 -0.02
C ILE A 58 -4.47 1.19 1.25
N VAL A 59 -5.60 0.60 1.62
CA VAL A 59 -5.77 -0.27 2.79
C VAL A 59 -6.32 -1.62 2.33
N PRO A 60 -6.04 -2.73 3.05
CA PRO A 60 -5.29 -2.81 4.32
C PRO A 60 -3.77 -2.76 4.14
N ARG A 61 -3.06 -2.13 5.09
CA ARG A 61 -1.58 -2.15 5.18
C ARG A 61 -1.05 -3.15 6.20
N VAL A 62 -1.95 -3.72 6.99
CA VAL A 62 -1.66 -4.74 7.99
C VAL A 62 -2.69 -5.85 7.84
N LYS A 63 -2.23 -7.09 7.72
CA LYS A 63 -3.05 -8.31 7.72
C LYS A 63 -2.63 -9.15 8.93
N ARG A 64 -3.58 -9.79 9.62
CA ARG A 64 -3.24 -10.79 10.65
C ARG A 64 -2.89 -12.10 9.97
N LEU A 65 -1.85 -12.78 10.44
CA LEU A 65 -1.58 -14.16 10.05
C LEU A 65 -2.53 -15.04 10.86
N ASN A 66 -3.69 -15.37 10.28
CA ASN A 66 -4.56 -16.36 10.89
C ASN A 66 -3.89 -17.73 10.71
N ASN A 67 -3.65 -18.44 11.81
CA ASN A 67 -3.25 -19.84 11.77
C ASN A 67 -4.44 -20.66 11.24
N GLU A 68 -4.54 -20.83 9.92
CA GLU A 68 -5.46 -21.80 9.32
C GLU A 68 -4.92 -23.21 9.54
N GLN A 69 -5.03 -23.68 10.79
CA GLN A 69 -5.07 -25.09 11.11
C GLN A 69 -6.04 -25.31 12.27
N GLY A 70 -7.32 -25.13 11.94
CA GLY A 70 -8.45 -25.41 12.82
C GLY A 70 -9.62 -25.79 11.92
N THR A 71 -9.61 -27.05 11.49
CA THR A 71 -10.75 -27.79 10.95
C THR A 71 -12.07 -27.21 11.42
N GLY A 72 -12.91 -26.79 10.47
CA GLY A 72 -14.31 -26.55 10.72
C GLY A 72 -14.92 -27.81 11.34
N ASN A 73 -15.31 -27.71 12.60
CA ASN A 73 -16.35 -28.46 13.30
C ASN A 73 -16.28 -28.08 14.78
N ARG A 74 -16.92 -26.96 15.17
CA ARG A 74 -17.32 -26.78 16.57
C ARG A 74 -18.84 -26.88 16.65
N SER A 75 -19.28 -28.13 16.79
CA SER A 75 -20.52 -28.43 17.49
C SER A 75 -20.40 -27.93 18.93
N PHE A 76 -21.54 -27.46 19.41
CA PHE A 76 -21.85 -26.93 20.73
C PHE A 76 -21.27 -27.72 21.93
N MET A 77 -20.81 -26.94 22.92
CA MET A 77 -20.57 -27.24 24.34
C MET A 77 -19.48 -28.28 24.69
N ASN A 78 -18.39 -27.83 25.33
CA ASN A 78 -18.18 -28.06 26.77
C ASN A 78 -16.98 -27.27 27.29
N ASP A 79 -17.07 -27.04 28.59
CA ASP A 79 -16.32 -26.18 29.51
C ASP A 79 -14.87 -26.65 29.72
N GLU A 80 -13.93 -26.15 28.92
CA GLU A 80 -12.51 -26.08 29.28
C GLU A 80 -11.92 -24.80 28.68
N THR A 81 -11.48 -23.89 29.54
CA THR A 81 -10.79 -22.65 29.16
C THR A 81 -9.56 -23.03 28.32
N PRO A 82 -9.50 -22.71 27.01
CA PRO A 82 -8.26 -22.85 26.28
C PRO A 82 -7.34 -21.79 26.84
N VAL A 83 -6.28 -22.22 27.52
CA VAL A 83 -5.13 -21.36 27.81
C VAL A 83 -4.57 -20.95 26.45
N LEU A 84 -5.04 -19.84 25.91
CA LEU A 84 -4.47 -19.20 24.74
C LEU A 84 -3.10 -18.70 25.18
N THR A 85 -2.05 -19.44 24.85
CA THR A 85 -0.69 -18.91 24.86
C THR A 85 -0.68 -17.65 23.98
N PRO A 86 -0.40 -16.44 24.51
CA PRO A 86 -0.51 -15.20 23.75
C PRO A 86 0.67 -14.97 22.78
N GLU A 87 1.55 -15.95 22.63
CA GLU A 87 2.89 -15.73 22.09
C GLU A 87 3.02 -16.29 20.68
N SER A 88 2.51 -15.50 19.73
CA SER A 88 3.02 -15.27 18.37
C SER A 88 1.89 -15.05 17.35
N GLU A 89 0.93 -14.16 17.64
CA GLU A 89 0.05 -13.60 16.60
C GLU A 89 0.90 -12.75 15.64
N GLY A 90 1.30 -13.35 14.52
CA GLY A 90 2.06 -12.66 13.49
C GLY A 90 1.22 -11.63 12.71
N THR A 91 1.88 -10.62 12.15
CA THR A 91 1.27 -9.66 11.22
C THR A 91 2.02 -9.62 9.90
N MET A 92 1.30 -9.49 8.79
CA MET A 92 1.85 -9.09 7.51
C MET A 92 1.70 -7.58 7.37
N ARG A 93 2.79 -6.88 7.04
CA ARG A 93 2.84 -5.42 6.91
C ARG A 93 3.30 -5.04 5.50
N ALA A 94 2.54 -4.18 4.84
CA ALA A 94 2.86 -3.71 3.49
C ALA A 94 3.75 -2.46 3.53
N PHE A 95 4.79 -2.47 2.71
CA PHE A 95 5.71 -1.36 2.47
C PHE A 95 5.70 -1.04 0.98
N THR A 96 5.69 0.25 0.63
CA THR A 96 5.88 0.68 -0.76
C THR A 96 7.30 1.19 -0.90
N LEU A 97 8.11 0.54 -1.73
CA LEU A 97 9.49 0.93 -1.99
C LEU A 97 9.54 1.69 -3.31
N VAL A 98 10.23 2.82 -3.31
CA VAL A 98 10.43 3.64 -4.50
C VAL A 98 11.93 3.82 -4.72
N GLU A 99 12.42 3.29 -5.83
CA GLU A 99 13.81 3.45 -6.25
C GLU A 99 13.93 4.68 -7.15
N ILE A 100 14.79 5.61 -6.76
CA ILE A 100 15.03 6.87 -7.46
C ILE A 100 16.49 6.94 -7.88
N LEU A 101 16.74 7.17 -9.16
CA LEU A 101 18.07 7.36 -9.74
C LEU A 101 18.05 8.58 -10.65
N ASP A 102 19.04 9.46 -10.51
CA ASP A 102 19.18 10.69 -11.31
C ASP A 102 17.91 11.55 -11.37
N GLY A 103 17.23 11.68 -10.22
CA GLY A 103 16.00 12.46 -10.09
C GLY A 103 14.79 11.86 -10.80
N ARG A 104 14.83 10.58 -11.17
CA ARG A 104 13.75 9.85 -11.84
C ARG A 104 13.40 8.59 -11.06
N VAL A 105 12.14 8.17 -11.16
CA VAL A 105 11.71 6.90 -10.57
C VAL A 105 12.10 5.74 -11.50
N GLU A 106 12.85 4.78 -10.96
CA GLU A 106 13.25 3.57 -11.69
C GLU A 106 12.30 2.42 -11.47
N LYS A 107 11.85 2.25 -10.22
CA LYS A 107 11.04 1.09 -9.82
C LYS A 107 10.17 1.46 -8.63
N ILE A 108 8.95 0.93 -8.62
CA ILE A 108 8.09 0.94 -7.45
C ILE A 108 7.61 -0.48 -7.19
N THR A 109 7.80 -0.97 -5.97
CA THR A 109 7.30 -2.26 -5.51
C THR A 109 6.43 -2.08 -4.26
N GLU A 110 5.48 -3.00 -4.07
CA GLU A 110 4.84 -3.21 -2.79
C GLU A 110 5.36 -4.52 -2.19
N SER A 111 6.05 -4.43 -1.06
CA SER A 111 6.65 -5.55 -0.36
C SER A 111 5.89 -5.83 0.93
N TRP A 112 5.43 -7.07 1.12
CA TRP A 112 4.78 -7.52 2.34
C TRP A 112 5.79 -8.25 3.22
N VAL A 113 5.95 -7.78 4.46
CA VAL A 113 6.86 -8.35 5.46
C VAL A 113 6.03 -9.03 6.53
N SER A 114 6.31 -10.31 6.77
CA SER A 114 5.80 -11.07 7.91
C SER A 114 6.60 -10.71 9.17
N VAL A 115 5.90 -10.40 10.25
CA VAL A 115 6.45 -10.04 11.56
C VAL A 115 5.85 -10.98 12.60
N VAL A 116 6.67 -11.85 13.18
CA VAL A 116 6.28 -12.84 14.19
C VAL A 116 7.26 -12.74 15.36
N GLY A 117 6.82 -12.20 16.49
CA GLY A 117 7.74 -11.81 17.57
C GLY A 117 8.80 -10.83 17.05
N ASP A 118 10.07 -11.11 17.30
CA ASP A 118 11.21 -10.33 16.80
C ASP A 118 11.68 -10.74 15.40
N ASN A 119 11.07 -11.78 14.80
CA ASN A 119 11.45 -12.26 13.48
C ASN A 119 10.71 -11.48 12.38
N THR A 120 11.46 -11.01 11.38
CA THR A 120 10.91 -10.35 10.20
C THR A 120 11.39 -11.02 8.92
N THR A 121 10.46 -11.34 8.02
CA THR A 121 10.76 -12.03 6.75
C THR A 121 9.97 -11.41 5.60
N LEU A 122 10.61 -11.24 4.44
CA LEU A 122 9.91 -10.82 3.23
C LEU A 122 9.01 -11.97 2.76
N ALA A 123 7.69 -11.72 2.69
CA ALA A 123 6.70 -12.71 2.31
C ALA A 123 6.29 -12.60 0.84
N GLU A 124 6.07 -11.39 0.36
CA GLU A 124 5.61 -11.13 -1.02
C GLU A 124 6.20 -9.82 -1.53
N GLU A 125 6.51 -9.74 -2.82
CA GLU A 125 6.86 -8.49 -3.50
C GLU A 125 6.08 -8.38 -4.80
N GLN A 126 5.37 -7.28 -4.97
CA GLN A 126 4.60 -6.95 -6.17
C GLN A 126 5.24 -5.77 -6.89
N LEU A 127 5.58 -5.95 -8.17
CA LEU A 127 6.05 -4.86 -9.01
C LEU A 127 4.88 -3.97 -9.44
N LEU A 128 4.92 -2.70 -9.06
CA LEU A 128 3.90 -1.72 -9.40
C LEU A 128 4.30 -0.82 -10.57
N PHE A 129 5.61 -0.56 -10.71
CA PHE A 129 6.18 0.22 -11.80
C PHE A 129 7.64 -0.18 -12.01
N LYS A 130 8.08 -0.21 -13.27
CA LYS A 130 9.49 -0.26 -13.65
C LYS A 130 9.70 0.60 -14.89
N ARG A 131 10.78 1.37 -14.91
CA ARG A 131 11.12 2.17 -16.08
C ARG A 131 11.66 1.26 -17.17
N GLY A 132 11.12 1.39 -18.39
CA GLY A 132 11.56 0.63 -19.56
C GLY A 132 11.01 -0.80 -19.65
N SER A 133 10.00 -1.15 -18.86
CA SER A 133 9.20 -2.38 -19.01
C SER A 133 7.94 -2.16 -19.82
#